data_AF-A0A0B8NHJ5-F1
#
_entry.id   AF-A0A0B8NHJ5-F1
#
_cell.length_a   1.000
_cell.length_b   1.000
_cell.length_c   1.000
_cell.angle_alpha   90.00
_cell.angle_beta   90.00
_cell.angle_gamma   90.00
#
_symmetry.space_group_name_H-M   'P 1'
#
loop_
_entity.id
_entity.type
_entity.pdbx_description
1 polymer ?
#
loop_
_entity_poly.entity_id
_entity_poly.type
_entity_poly.pdbx_seq_one_letter_code
_entity_poly.pdbx_strand_id
1 'polypeptide(L)'
;MLAVLPYLESGEDMLMVAFNAELDRVSDRIELVLSQASEERIRDVLRVGYEKDLFVEALTFLGLLSDETLTRIAEVAAGMDTEVLAHMVISTQRENAWAELVPVAAAMPAGSLAQFLKLDVWNAENLSAIAAAAERDGRFEELWQRAIEASAELG
;
A
#
# COMPACT_ATOMS: atom_id res chain seq x y z
N MET A 1 20.29 -12.27 11.73
CA MET A 1 19.49 -11.05 11.45
C MET A 1 18.02 -11.19 11.84
N LEU A 2 17.35 -12.31 11.53
CA LEU A 2 15.96 -12.54 11.96
C LEU A 2 15.74 -12.48 13.49
N ALA A 3 16.77 -12.77 14.28
CA ALA A 3 16.68 -12.78 15.75
C ALA A 3 16.43 -11.41 16.41
N VAL A 4 16.58 -10.29 15.70
CA VAL A 4 16.35 -8.95 16.28
C VAL A 4 14.94 -8.39 16.04
N LEU A 5 14.16 -8.97 15.11
CA LEU A 5 12.80 -8.50 14.80
C LEU A 5 11.87 -8.37 16.02
N PRO A 6 11.87 -9.31 16.99
CA PRO A 6 11.02 -9.20 18.18
C PRO A 6 11.40 -8.06 19.14
N TYR A 7 12.55 -7.43 18.96
CA TYR A 7 13.10 -6.40 19.85
C TYR A 7 13.01 -4.99 19.25
N LEU A 8 12.43 -4.83 18.06
CA LEU A 8 12.27 -3.53 17.42
C LEU A 8 11.10 -2.79 18.05
N GLU A 9 11.35 -1.57 18.54
CA GLU A 9 10.38 -0.77 19.29
C GLU A 9 9.55 0.14 18.37
N SER A 10 10.03 0.47 17.16
CA SER A 10 9.34 1.34 16.21
C SER A 10 9.28 0.80 14.77
N GLY A 11 8.37 1.36 13.96
CA GLY A 11 8.33 1.12 12.50
C GLY A 11 9.57 1.67 11.77
N GLU A 12 10.18 2.74 12.30
CA GLU A 12 11.44 3.27 11.78
C GLU A 12 12.59 2.27 11.95
N ASP A 13 12.66 1.58 13.10
CA ASP A 13 13.68 0.55 13.33
C ASP A 13 13.51 -0.64 12.37
N MET A 14 12.28 -1.01 12.02
CA MET A 14 12.04 -2.05 11.02
C MET A 14 12.55 -1.66 9.64
N LEU A 15 12.28 -0.43 9.20
CA LEU A 15 12.79 0.06 7.92
C LEU A 15 14.32 0.04 7.90
N MET A 16 14.96 0.45 9.00
CA MET A 16 16.42 0.40 9.13
C MET A 16 16.97 -1.04 9.10
N VAL A 17 16.28 -2.02 9.69
CA VAL A 17 16.65 -3.43 9.60
C VAL A 17 16.47 -3.96 8.17
N ALA A 18 15.39 -3.59 7.48
CA ALA A 18 15.16 -3.96 6.09
C ALA A 18 16.27 -3.38 5.18
N PHE A 19 16.65 -2.12 5.34
CA PHE A 19 17.70 -1.52 4.53
C PHE A 19 19.07 -2.17 4.75
N ASN A 20 19.41 -2.54 5.99
CA ASN A 20 20.72 -3.10 6.33
C ASN A 20 20.81 -4.63 6.19
N ALA A 21 19.75 -5.29 5.76
CA ALA A 21 19.70 -6.74 5.75
C ALA A 21 20.66 -7.37 4.72
N GLU A 22 21.48 -8.38 5.05
CA GLU A 22 22.33 -9.06 4.04
C GLU A 22 21.53 -10.00 3.12
N LEU A 23 20.78 -9.43 2.17
CA LEU A 23 20.13 -10.16 1.07
C LEU A 23 20.44 -9.50 -0.28
N ASP A 24 20.40 -10.28 -1.36
CA ASP A 24 20.85 -9.83 -2.68
C ASP A 24 20.01 -8.67 -3.25
N ARG A 25 18.73 -8.56 -2.90
CA ARG A 25 17.84 -7.47 -3.33
C ARG A 25 17.17 -6.77 -2.16
N VAL A 26 16.95 -5.47 -2.31
CA VAL A 26 16.20 -4.65 -1.34
C VAL A 26 14.75 -5.16 -1.17
N SER A 27 14.12 -5.61 -2.26
CA SER A 27 12.79 -6.24 -2.25
C SER A 27 12.73 -7.43 -1.29
N ASP A 28 13.74 -8.31 -1.34
CA ASP A 28 13.76 -9.55 -0.55
C ASP A 28 13.89 -9.22 0.96
N ARG A 29 14.56 -8.11 1.28
CA ARG A 29 14.71 -7.62 2.66
C ARG A 29 13.42 -7.05 3.20
N ILE A 30 12.75 -6.23 2.39
CA ILE A 30 11.48 -5.59 2.78
C ILE A 30 10.38 -6.66 2.89
N GLU A 31 10.32 -7.60 1.95
CA GLU A 31 9.43 -8.76 2.03
C GLU A 31 9.68 -9.56 3.31
N LEU A 32 10.94 -9.89 3.63
CA LEU A 32 11.27 -10.65 4.83
C LEU A 32 10.80 -9.96 6.11
N VAL A 33 10.96 -8.64 6.19
CA VAL A 33 10.61 -7.83 7.36
C VAL A 33 9.09 -7.67 7.47
N LEU A 34 8.43 -7.27 6.39
CA LEU A 34 6.99 -6.97 6.39
C LEU A 34 6.14 -8.24 6.48
N SER A 35 6.55 -9.34 5.84
CA SER A 35 5.83 -10.63 5.94
C SER A 35 5.78 -11.18 7.37
N GLN A 36 6.72 -10.78 8.25
CA GLN A 36 6.77 -11.18 9.66
C GLN A 36 6.30 -10.08 10.63
N ALA A 37 6.03 -8.88 10.14
CA ALA A 37 5.55 -7.78 10.98
C ALA A 37 4.14 -8.06 11.50
N SER A 38 3.89 -7.71 12.77
CA SER A 38 2.53 -7.67 13.31
C SER A 38 1.71 -6.56 12.64
N GLU A 39 0.39 -6.69 12.65
CA GLU A 39 -0.51 -5.65 12.09
C GLU A 39 -0.32 -4.28 12.75
N GLU A 40 -0.11 -4.25 14.08
CA GLU A 40 0.20 -3.02 14.81
C GLU A 40 1.45 -2.34 14.24
N ARG A 41 2.46 -3.13 13.93
CA ARG A 41 3.72 -2.62 13.42
C ARG A 41 3.62 -2.20 11.96
N ILE A 42 2.83 -2.89 11.14
CA ILE A 42 2.47 -2.43 9.78
C ILE A 42 1.77 -1.08 9.86
N ARG A 43 0.81 -0.93 10.79
CA ARG A 43 0.10 0.34 11.02
C ARG A 43 1.07 1.46 11.43
N ASP A 44 2.06 1.16 12.28
CA ASP A 44 3.10 2.12 12.64
C ASP A 44 3.92 2.57 11.43
N VAL A 45 4.36 1.64 10.58
CA VAL A 45 5.13 1.97 9.37
C VAL A 45 4.32 2.86 8.43
N LEU A 46 3.06 2.52 8.18
CA LEU A 46 2.18 3.32 7.33
C LEU A 46 1.91 4.71 7.93
N ARG A 47 1.76 4.81 9.25
CA ARG A 47 1.61 6.09 9.96
C ARG A 47 2.88 6.94 9.91
N VAL A 48 4.06 6.34 10.02
CA VAL A 48 5.32 7.07 9.80
C VAL A 48 5.42 7.57 8.36
N GLY A 49 4.98 6.75 7.39
CA GLY A 49 4.87 7.17 5.99
C GLY A 49 3.96 8.38 5.80
N TYR A 50 2.81 8.42 6.50
CA TYR A 50 1.93 9.58 6.57
C TYR A 50 2.62 10.81 7.18
N GLU A 51 3.12 10.66 8.42
CA GLU A 51 3.68 11.76 9.22
C GLU A 51 4.93 12.39 8.59
N LYS A 52 5.73 11.59 7.86
CA LYS A 52 6.95 12.04 7.19
C LYS A 52 6.76 12.35 5.70
N ASP A 53 5.54 12.24 5.17
CA ASP A 53 5.22 12.45 3.75
C ASP A 53 6.03 11.54 2.80
N LEU A 54 6.19 10.26 3.17
CA LEU A 54 7.00 9.24 2.46
C LEU A 54 6.13 8.16 1.78
N PHE A 55 4.89 8.51 1.44
CA PHE A 55 3.92 7.52 0.93
C PHE A 55 4.31 6.96 -0.43
N VAL A 56 4.89 7.77 -1.32
CA VAL A 56 5.25 7.35 -2.67
C VAL A 56 6.45 6.41 -2.65
N GLU A 57 7.43 6.71 -1.80
CA GLU A 57 8.54 5.81 -1.52
C GLU A 57 8.04 4.49 -0.94
N ALA A 58 7.10 4.54 0.02
CA ALA A 58 6.46 3.35 0.56
C ALA A 58 5.75 2.53 -0.52
N LEU A 59 4.93 3.15 -1.38
CA LEU A 59 4.21 2.50 -2.47
C LEU A 59 5.16 1.78 -3.44
N THR A 60 6.30 2.40 -3.76
CA THR A 60 7.33 1.77 -4.61
C THR A 60 7.81 0.45 -3.99
N PHE A 61 7.99 0.40 -2.68
CA PHE A 61 8.38 -0.83 -2.00
C PHE A 61 7.24 -1.84 -1.89
N LEU A 62 6.00 -1.38 -1.69
CA LEU A 62 4.82 -2.26 -1.64
C LEU A 62 4.62 -3.01 -2.97
N GLY A 63 4.90 -2.36 -4.10
CA GLY A 63 4.85 -3.01 -5.42
C GLY A 63 5.88 -4.14 -5.64
N LEU A 64 6.83 -4.31 -4.73
CA LEU A 64 7.85 -5.37 -4.79
C LEU A 64 7.53 -6.58 -3.89
N LEU A 65 6.44 -6.52 -3.14
CA LEU A 65 6.04 -7.55 -2.19
C LEU A 65 5.33 -8.72 -2.88
N SER A 66 5.30 -9.86 -2.20
CA SER A 66 4.43 -10.96 -2.62
C SER A 66 2.95 -10.56 -2.50
N ASP A 67 2.08 -11.16 -3.31
CA ASP A 67 0.63 -10.89 -3.27
C ASP A 67 0.04 -11.13 -1.86
N GLU A 68 0.55 -12.14 -1.14
CA GLU A 68 0.13 -12.45 0.24
C GLU A 68 0.50 -11.32 1.20
N THR A 69 1.75 -10.87 1.19
CA THR A 69 2.21 -9.78 2.07
C THR A 69 1.52 -8.47 1.69
N LEU A 70 1.37 -8.19 0.40
CA LEU A 70 0.70 -6.98 -0.10
C LEU A 70 -0.78 -6.94 0.31
N THR A 71 -1.50 -8.06 0.18
CA THR A 71 -2.90 -8.17 0.61
C THR A 71 -3.04 -7.87 2.10
N ARG A 72 -2.17 -8.44 2.94
CA ARG A 72 -2.18 -8.20 4.39
C ARG A 72 -1.90 -6.73 4.73
N ILE A 73 -0.98 -6.09 4.02
CA ILE A 73 -0.70 -4.66 4.22
C ILE A 73 -1.88 -3.80 3.75
N ALA A 74 -2.49 -4.14 2.61
CA ALA A 74 -3.67 -3.45 2.10
C ALA A 74 -4.86 -3.56 3.06
N GLU A 75 -5.04 -4.71 3.72
CA GLU A 75 -6.00 -4.91 4.82
C GLU A 75 -5.73 -3.97 6.00
N VAL A 76 -4.48 -3.90 6.48
CA VAL A 76 -4.11 -3.01 7.58
C VAL A 76 -4.29 -1.55 7.20
N ALA A 77 -3.88 -1.15 5.99
CA ALA A 77 -4.01 0.20 5.46
C ALA A 77 -5.48 0.63 5.39
N ALA A 78 -6.36 -0.26 4.95
CA ALA A 78 -7.79 0.02 4.89
C ALA A 78 -8.45 0.23 6.26
N GLY A 79 -7.87 -0.34 7.32
CA GLY A 79 -8.29 -0.10 8.70
C GLY A 79 -7.70 1.18 9.33
N MET A 80 -6.96 1.99 8.56
CA MET A 80 -6.44 3.27 9.03
C MET A 80 -7.47 4.40 8.85
N ASP A 81 -7.18 5.55 9.46
CA ASP A 81 -8.02 6.73 9.34
C ASP A 81 -8.15 7.17 7.87
N THR A 82 -9.34 7.66 7.50
CA THR A 82 -9.65 8.10 6.14
C THR A 82 -8.70 9.19 5.64
N GLU A 83 -8.15 10.01 6.55
CA GLU A 83 -7.13 11.02 6.24
C GLU A 83 -5.83 10.42 5.72
N VAL A 84 -5.40 9.27 6.25
CA VAL A 84 -4.19 8.56 5.80
C VAL A 84 -4.39 8.02 4.40
N LEU A 85 -5.52 7.37 4.14
CA LEU A 85 -5.87 6.85 2.82
C LEU A 85 -6.06 7.98 1.79
N ALA A 86 -6.66 9.10 2.20
CA ALA A 86 -6.78 10.28 1.35
C ALA A 86 -5.41 10.88 1.01
N HIS A 87 -4.51 10.97 1.99
CA HIS A 87 -3.14 11.45 1.81
C HIS A 87 -2.34 10.57 0.84
N MET A 88 -2.57 9.26 0.87
CA MET A 88 -1.97 8.33 -0.10
C MET A 88 -2.34 8.73 -1.54
N VAL A 89 -3.63 8.95 -1.84
CA VAL A 89 -4.09 9.37 -3.18
C VAL A 89 -3.55 10.75 -3.56
N ILE A 90 -3.53 11.70 -2.61
CA ILE A 90 -3.00 13.06 -2.82
C ILE A 90 -1.51 13.01 -3.17
N SER A 91 -0.73 12.22 -2.42
CA SER A 91 0.71 12.04 -2.65
C SER A 91 0.98 11.36 -3.98
N THR A 92 0.21 10.30 -4.29
CA THR A 92 0.26 9.63 -5.59
C THR A 92 0.01 10.60 -6.74
N GLN A 93 -1.01 11.46 -6.65
CA GLN A 93 -1.28 12.46 -7.68
C GLN A 93 -0.15 13.48 -7.79
N ARG A 94 0.33 14.01 -6.65
CA ARG A 94 1.41 15.01 -6.59
C ARG A 94 2.69 14.53 -7.27
N GLU A 95 3.00 13.24 -7.14
CA GLU A 95 4.26 12.64 -7.61
C GLU A 95 4.08 11.74 -8.84
N ASN A 96 2.86 11.67 -9.38
CA ASN A 96 2.49 10.83 -10.52
C ASN A 96 2.82 9.33 -10.32
N ALA A 97 2.68 8.85 -9.08
CA ALA A 97 3.00 7.48 -8.67
C ALA A 97 1.80 6.50 -8.82
N TRP A 98 1.01 6.69 -9.88
CA TRP A 98 -0.23 5.96 -10.08
C TRP A 98 0.01 4.48 -10.39
N ALA A 99 1.11 4.14 -11.07
CA ALA A 99 1.49 2.77 -11.38
C ALA A 99 1.77 1.96 -10.10
N GLU A 100 2.31 2.62 -9.07
CA GLU A 100 2.61 2.04 -7.77
C GLU A 100 1.34 1.88 -6.91
N LEU A 101 0.33 2.74 -7.07
CA LEU A 101 -0.93 2.64 -6.34
C LEU A 101 -1.86 1.54 -6.87
N VAL A 102 -1.84 1.26 -8.19
CA VAL A 102 -2.68 0.23 -8.82
C VAL A 102 -2.59 -1.14 -8.14
N PRO A 103 -1.41 -1.75 -7.95
CA PRO A 103 -1.31 -3.08 -7.32
C PRO A 103 -1.77 -3.06 -5.86
N VAL A 104 -1.56 -1.96 -5.12
CA VAL A 104 -2.04 -1.81 -3.74
C VAL A 104 -3.56 -1.78 -3.70
N ALA A 105 -4.20 -1.00 -4.59
CA ALA A 105 -5.65 -0.93 -4.68
C ALA A 105 -6.27 -2.27 -5.11
N ALA A 106 -5.64 -2.98 -6.04
CA ALA A 106 -6.09 -4.30 -6.48
C ALA A 106 -6.05 -5.35 -5.35
N ALA A 107 -5.02 -5.27 -4.49
CA ALA A 107 -4.82 -6.16 -3.36
C ALA A 107 -5.72 -5.84 -2.14
N MET A 108 -6.38 -4.68 -2.10
CA MET A 108 -7.34 -4.37 -1.02
C MET A 108 -8.51 -5.36 -1.04
N PRO A 109 -9.02 -5.82 0.12
CA PRO A 109 -10.30 -6.52 0.20
C PRO A 109 -11.43 -5.70 -0.42
N ALA A 110 -12.47 -6.35 -0.93
CA ALA A 110 -13.56 -5.68 -1.64
C ALA A 110 -14.23 -4.58 -0.81
N GLY A 111 -14.65 -4.86 0.43
CA GLY A 111 -15.23 -3.84 1.33
C GLY A 111 -14.28 -2.68 1.65
N SER A 112 -12.98 -2.97 1.79
CA SER A 112 -11.92 -1.97 2.01
C SER A 112 -11.71 -1.08 0.80
N LEU A 113 -11.61 -1.68 -0.40
CA LEU A 113 -11.53 -0.97 -1.67
C LEU A 113 -12.77 -0.09 -1.88
N ALA A 114 -13.94 -0.59 -1.48
CA ALA A 114 -15.19 0.16 -1.59
C ALA A 114 -15.20 1.41 -0.69
N GLN A 115 -14.64 1.31 0.53
CA GLN A 115 -14.47 2.47 1.42
C GLN A 115 -13.40 3.42 0.88
N PHE A 116 -12.29 2.89 0.36
CA PHE A 116 -11.23 3.67 -0.23
C PHE A 116 -11.71 4.49 -1.42
N LEU A 117 -12.53 3.90 -2.32
CA LEU A 117 -13.12 4.58 -3.48
C LEU A 117 -14.22 5.60 -3.13
N LYS A 118 -14.72 5.61 -1.88
CA LYS A 118 -15.70 6.61 -1.40
C LYS A 118 -15.07 7.91 -0.92
N LEU A 119 -13.75 7.97 -0.78
CA LEU A 119 -13.07 9.17 -0.31
C LEU A 119 -13.22 10.31 -1.33
N ASP A 120 -13.43 11.54 -0.84
CA ASP A 120 -13.64 12.73 -1.67
C ASP A 120 -12.44 13.07 -2.58
N VAL A 121 -11.27 12.48 -2.31
CA VAL A 121 -10.08 12.59 -3.16
C VAL A 121 -10.27 11.96 -4.54
N TRP A 122 -11.24 11.05 -4.72
CA TRP A 122 -11.55 10.42 -6.02
C TRP A 122 -12.39 11.30 -6.92
N ASN A 123 -11.77 12.37 -7.43
CA ASN A 123 -12.34 13.19 -8.49
C ASN A 123 -12.11 12.55 -9.88
N ALA A 124 -12.70 13.15 -10.92
CA ALA A 124 -12.58 12.65 -12.29
C ALA A 124 -11.13 12.58 -12.82
N GLU A 125 -10.26 13.48 -12.36
CA GLU A 125 -8.85 13.50 -12.75
C GLU A 125 -8.11 12.29 -12.16
N ASN A 126 -8.23 12.07 -10.85
CA ASN A 126 -7.58 10.95 -10.16
C ASN A 126 -8.10 9.59 -10.65
N LEU A 127 -9.41 9.47 -10.92
CA LEU A 127 -9.99 8.27 -11.52
C LEU A 127 -9.46 8.01 -12.94
N SER A 128 -9.33 9.06 -13.76
CA SER A 128 -8.74 8.92 -15.10
C SER A 128 -7.26 8.56 -15.03
N ALA A 129 -6.52 9.08 -14.05
CA ALA A 129 -5.10 8.86 -13.91
C ALA A 129 -4.78 7.42 -13.47
N ILE A 130 -5.50 6.89 -12.47
CA ILE A 130 -5.34 5.49 -12.04
C ILE A 130 -5.77 4.51 -13.14
N ALA A 131 -6.85 4.82 -13.89
CA ALA A 131 -7.28 4.00 -15.03
C ALA A 131 -6.21 3.96 -16.12
N ALA A 132 -5.64 5.12 -16.50
CA ALA A 132 -4.58 5.18 -17.49
C ALA A 132 -3.28 4.48 -17.03
N ALA A 133 -2.96 4.52 -15.74
CA ALA A 133 -1.85 3.75 -15.18
C ALA A 133 -2.11 2.24 -15.26
N ALA A 134 -3.30 1.80 -14.85
CA ALA A 134 -3.68 0.39 -14.94
C ALA A 134 -3.72 -0.12 -16.39
N GLU A 135 -4.14 0.69 -17.35
CA GLU A 135 -4.07 0.35 -18.79
C GLU A 135 -2.63 0.17 -19.27
N ARG A 136 -1.72 1.10 -18.92
CA ARG A 136 -0.30 1.01 -19.30
C ARG A 136 0.36 -0.26 -18.76
N ASP A 137 -0.03 -0.68 -17.56
CA ASP A 137 0.54 -1.85 -16.89
C ASP A 137 -0.24 -3.14 -17.18
N GLY A 138 -1.27 -3.10 -18.02
CA GLY A 138 -2.08 -4.26 -18.39
C GLY A 138 -2.97 -4.81 -17.27
N ARG A 139 -3.21 -4.02 -16.22
CA ARG A 139 -3.99 -4.36 -15.02
C ARG A 139 -5.38 -3.74 -14.97
N PHE A 140 -5.80 -3.04 -16.03
CA PHE A 140 -7.09 -2.34 -16.06
C PHE A 140 -8.28 -3.28 -15.79
N GLU A 141 -8.32 -4.44 -16.45
CA GLU A 141 -9.41 -5.41 -16.27
C GLU A 141 -9.48 -5.95 -14.84
N GLU A 142 -8.33 -6.25 -14.24
CA GLU A 142 -8.22 -6.68 -12.83
C GLU A 142 -8.78 -5.60 -11.91
N LEU A 143 -8.27 -4.37 -12.01
CA LEU A 143 -8.70 -3.26 -11.16
C LEU A 143 -10.20 -2.95 -11.34
N TRP A 144 -10.68 -2.99 -12.58
CA TRP A 144 -12.10 -2.76 -12.90
C TRP A 144 -13.00 -3.83 -12.29
N GLN A 145 -12.63 -5.11 -12.41
CA GLN A 145 -13.38 -6.20 -11.79
C GLN A 145 -13.42 -6.04 -10.27
N ARG A 146 -12.28 -5.71 -9.64
CA ARG A 146 -12.21 -5.47 -8.19
C ARG A 146 -13.10 -4.30 -7.76
N ALA A 147 -13.14 -3.23 -8.53
CA ALA A 147 -14.01 -2.08 -8.25
C ALA A 147 -15.52 -2.44 -8.34
N ILE A 148 -15.90 -3.30 -9.31
CA ILE A 148 -17.28 -3.81 -9.42
C ILE A 148 -17.62 -4.68 -8.20
N GLU A 149 -16.76 -5.63 -7.84
CA GLU A 149 -16.95 -6.49 -6.67
C GLU A 149 -17.11 -5.65 -5.40
N ALA A 150 -16.24 -4.67 -5.20
CA ALA A 150 -16.30 -3.71 -4.10
C ALA A 150 -17.63 -2.93 -4.07
N SER A 151 -18.16 -2.53 -5.22
CA SER A 151 -19.44 -1.82 -5.31
C SER A 151 -20.65 -2.70 -4.95
N ALA A 152 -20.56 -4.01 -5.20
CA ALA A 152 -21.62 -4.97 -4.93
C ALA A 152 -21.74 -5.30 -3.43
N GLU A 153 -20.64 -5.27 -2.67
CA GLU A 153 -20.66 -5.51 -1.21
C GLU A 153 -21.32 -4.38 -0.40
N LEU A 154 -21.60 -3.25 -1.04
CA LEU A 154 -22.22 -2.08 -0.43
C LEU A 154 -23.73 -1.97 -0.67
N GLY A 155 -24.31 -2.84 -1.49
CA GLY A 155 -25.74 -2.87 -1.84
C GLY A 155 -26.52 -3.88 -1.02
#